data_AF-A0A5J4PLQ2-F1
#
_entry.id   AF-A0A5J4PLQ2-F1
#
_cell.length_a   1.000
_cell.length_b   1.000
_cell.length_c   1.000
_cell.angle_alpha   90.00
_cell.angle_beta   90.00
_cell.angle_gamma   90.00
#
_symmetry.space_group_name_H-M   'P 1'
#
loop_
_entity.id
_entity.type
_entity.pdbx_description
1 polymer ?
#
loop_
_entity_poly.entity_id
_entity_poly.type
_entity_poly.pdbx_seq_one_letter_code
_entity_poly.pdbx_strand_id
1 'polypeptide(L)'
;PNAWALLHASITDLRYGQFRFSRIDLYGDLKNTVLTARLTSDNPLLRMTSDATYHLADPYDNVRVNVDMKQMELYKMGIVSHPLKSPVVFTLEAEALRDSVKVSMVAGDVNFRFRARNTIEQLIGKSAEMVNVLRNQIKDKKLDHKEIRRFLPSAGLVVRAGTNNPFNQFLESNNISYKRLTVGFVATPSLGINGRLSIEALKIDTLRLDTLFLVIRQDTACLSIRGGITNNKYNPHLVFKSSITGEIRSNDAELMLDYENEKGEKGVLLGVNVRPSMRNGVRLTFIPEEPVVAFRKFHFNEHNRVSIR
;
A
#
# COMPACT_ATOMS: atom_id res chain seq x y z
N PRO A 1 -16.16 41.43 15.40
CA PRO A 1 -17.43 40.70 15.14
C PRO A 1 -17.28 39.23 15.56
N ASN A 2 -18.00 38.80 16.59
CA ASN A 2 -18.03 37.39 17.01
C ASN A 2 -18.99 36.64 16.10
N ALA A 3 -18.49 36.03 15.03
CA ALA A 3 -19.30 35.19 14.17
C ALA A 3 -19.67 33.91 14.93
N TRP A 4 -20.96 33.58 14.98
CA TRP A 4 -21.45 32.34 15.56
C TRP A 4 -22.54 31.74 14.67
N ALA A 5 -22.55 30.43 14.50
CA ALA A 5 -23.61 29.70 13.82
C ALA A 5 -23.74 28.28 14.38
N LEU A 6 -24.97 27.81 14.53
CA LEU A 6 -25.27 26.45 15.01
C LEU A 6 -26.06 25.70 13.95
N LEU A 7 -25.71 24.44 13.74
CA LEU A 7 -26.40 23.51 12.86
C LEU A 7 -26.78 22.26 13.66
N HIS A 8 -28.03 21.85 13.55
CA HIS A 8 -28.47 20.54 14.01
C HIS A 8 -29.32 19.91 12.90
N ALA A 9 -28.90 18.74 12.43
CA ALA A 9 -29.63 17.95 11.46
C ALA A 9 -29.72 16.50 11.96
N SER A 10 -30.90 15.89 11.82
CA SER A 10 -31.14 14.52 12.26
C SER A 10 -31.86 13.72 11.19
N ILE A 11 -31.42 12.50 10.94
CA ILE A 11 -32.14 11.52 10.11
C ILE A 11 -32.88 10.58 11.08
N THR A 12 -34.19 10.77 11.17
CA THR A 12 -35.06 9.97 12.06
C THR A 12 -35.60 8.72 11.36
N ASP A 13 -36.00 8.82 10.09
CA ASP A 13 -36.36 7.68 9.25
C ASP A 13 -36.16 8.01 7.76
N LEU A 14 -35.14 7.40 7.15
CA LEU A 14 -34.84 7.48 5.73
C LEU A 14 -34.79 6.08 5.15
N ARG A 15 -35.63 5.81 4.15
CA ARG A 15 -35.65 4.54 3.41
C ARG A 15 -34.98 4.72 2.06
N TYR A 16 -34.02 3.85 1.76
CA TYR A 16 -33.35 3.81 0.46
C TYR A 16 -33.17 2.35 0.03
N GLY A 17 -33.97 1.93 -0.96
CA GLY A 17 -34.08 0.53 -1.34
C GLY A 17 -34.50 -0.33 -0.14
N GLN A 18 -33.68 -1.34 0.18
CA GLN A 18 -33.86 -2.23 1.34
C GLN A 18 -33.31 -1.66 2.65
N PHE A 19 -32.60 -0.53 2.60
CA PHE A 19 -31.94 0.04 3.78
C PHE A 19 -32.82 1.05 4.49
N ARG A 20 -32.75 1.03 5.81
CA ARG A 20 -33.41 2.00 6.69
C ARG A 20 -32.35 2.70 7.54
N PHE A 21 -32.15 3.99 7.26
CA PHE A 21 -31.27 4.87 8.00
C PHE A 21 -32.09 5.66 9.02
N SER A 22 -31.62 5.66 10.26
CA SER A 22 -32.29 6.31 11.39
C SER A 22 -31.29 6.48 12.51
N ARG A 23 -31.58 7.41 13.43
CA ARG A 23 -30.73 7.74 14.60
C ARG A 23 -29.34 8.19 14.17
N ILE A 24 -29.30 9.09 13.18
CA ILE A 24 -28.09 9.75 12.72
C ILE A 24 -28.26 11.23 12.98
N ASP A 25 -27.38 11.80 13.78
CA ASP A 25 -27.44 13.19 14.20
C ASP A 25 -26.12 13.89 13.85
N LEU A 26 -26.24 15.06 13.23
CA LEU A 26 -25.14 15.96 12.90
C LEU A 26 -25.34 17.26 13.67
N TYR A 27 -24.36 17.57 14.50
CA TYR A 27 -24.25 18.85 15.20
C TYR A 27 -23.06 19.61 14.64
N GLY A 28 -23.26 20.88 14.28
CA GLY A 28 -22.20 21.78 13.86
C GLY A 28 -22.23 23.06 14.69
N ASP A 29 -21.06 23.54 15.09
CA ASP A 29 -20.89 24.82 15.78
C ASP A 29 -19.73 25.58 15.15
N LEU A 30 -20.01 26.78 14.65
CA LEU A 30 -19.03 27.75 14.21
C LEU A 30 -18.94 28.83 15.27
N LYS A 31 -17.76 28.96 15.90
CA LYS A 31 -17.47 30.05 16.84
C LYS A 31 -16.20 30.77 16.40
N ASN A 32 -16.34 32.06 16.11
CA ASN A 32 -15.31 32.89 15.49
C ASN A 32 -14.83 32.29 14.17
N THR A 33 -13.66 31.66 14.17
CA THR A 33 -13.02 31.06 12.99
C THR A 33 -12.87 29.55 13.13
N VAL A 34 -13.46 28.93 14.16
CA VAL A 34 -13.38 27.49 14.41
C VAL A 34 -14.74 26.87 14.13
N LEU A 35 -14.77 25.99 13.13
CA LEU A 35 -15.90 25.12 12.84
C LEU A 35 -15.65 23.77 13.51
N THR A 36 -16.60 23.32 14.31
CA THR A 36 -16.66 21.97 14.87
C THR A 36 -17.88 21.24 14.32
N ALA A 37 -17.73 19.95 14.08
CA ALA A 37 -18.83 19.10 13.65
C ALA A 37 -18.76 17.76 14.38
N ARG A 38 -19.88 17.29 14.90
CA ARG A 38 -20.05 15.97 15.51
C ARG A 38 -21.15 15.21 14.78
N LEU A 39 -20.80 14.05 14.26
CA LEU A 39 -21.72 13.10 13.66
C LEU A 39 -21.84 11.88 14.57
N THR A 40 -23.05 11.58 15.03
CA THR A 40 -23.35 10.37 15.80
C THR A 40 -24.32 9.50 15.04
N SER A 41 -24.05 8.20 14.96
CA SER A 41 -24.97 7.23 14.39
C SER A 41 -25.17 6.10 15.39
N ASP A 42 -26.43 5.85 15.78
CA ASP A 42 -26.86 4.61 16.42
C ASP A 42 -27.69 3.76 15.44
N ASN A 43 -27.34 3.78 14.16
CA ASN A 43 -28.00 2.93 13.18
C ASN A 43 -27.57 1.46 13.33
N PRO A 44 -28.48 0.46 13.19
CA PRO A 44 -28.12 -0.96 13.29
C PRO A 44 -27.09 -1.44 12.25
N LEU A 45 -26.96 -0.77 11.10
CA LEU A 45 -25.93 -1.09 10.11
C LEU A 45 -24.60 -0.45 10.47
N LEU A 46 -24.64 0.78 11.01
CA LEU A 46 -23.47 1.61 11.22
C LEU A 46 -23.60 2.39 12.54
N ARG A 47 -22.91 1.95 13.58
CA ARG A 47 -22.82 2.66 14.87
C ARG A 47 -21.46 3.33 15.00
N MET A 48 -21.45 4.65 15.09
CA MET A 48 -20.22 5.43 15.19
C MET A 48 -20.40 6.78 15.86
N THR A 49 -19.28 7.36 16.27
CA THR A 49 -19.16 8.79 16.55
C THR A 49 -17.98 9.34 15.75
N SER A 50 -18.17 10.51 15.13
CA SER A 50 -17.10 11.24 14.47
C SER A 50 -17.10 12.68 14.92
N ASP A 51 -15.93 13.20 15.24
CA ASP A 51 -15.70 14.59 15.60
C ASP A 51 -14.71 15.20 14.60
N ALA A 52 -15.04 16.38 14.08
CA ALA A 52 -14.20 17.13 13.18
C ALA A 52 -14.03 18.58 13.68
N THR A 53 -12.84 19.13 13.49
CA THR A 53 -12.53 20.54 13.77
C THR A 53 -11.78 21.11 12.59
N TYR A 54 -12.16 22.32 12.17
CA TYR A 54 -11.55 23.05 11.08
C TYR A 54 -11.42 24.54 11.44
N HIS A 55 -10.23 25.11 11.23
CA HIS A 55 -9.99 26.53 11.47
C HIS A 55 -10.05 27.31 10.15
N LEU A 56 -11.13 28.07 9.94
CA LEU A 56 -11.39 28.87 8.74
C LEU A 56 -10.39 30.02 8.52
N ALA A 57 -9.71 30.48 9.58
CA ALA A 57 -8.69 31.52 9.48
C ALA A 57 -7.39 31.03 8.81
N ASP A 58 -7.17 29.73 8.79
CA ASP A 58 -6.04 29.09 8.11
C ASP A 58 -6.60 28.03 7.15
N PRO A 59 -7.13 28.46 5.99
CA PRO A 59 -8.01 27.64 5.16
C PRO A 59 -7.34 26.37 4.61
N TYR A 60 -6.02 26.26 4.70
CA TYR A 60 -5.30 25.15 4.11
C TYR A 60 -4.91 24.06 5.12
N ASP A 61 -4.70 24.35 6.41
CA ASP A 61 -4.08 23.34 7.27
C ASP A 61 -4.25 23.49 8.80
N ASN A 62 -5.47 23.33 9.28
CA ASN A 62 -5.71 22.96 10.68
C ASN A 62 -7.00 22.17 10.80
N VAL A 63 -6.97 20.96 10.25
CA VAL A 63 -8.08 20.01 10.27
C VAL A 63 -7.74 18.88 11.24
N ARG A 64 -8.69 18.52 12.10
CA ARG A 64 -8.64 17.30 12.89
C ARG A 64 -9.93 16.52 12.70
N VAL A 65 -9.81 15.22 12.52
CA VAL A 65 -10.95 14.30 12.42
C VAL A 65 -10.65 13.08 13.28
N ASN A 66 -11.58 12.74 14.16
CA ASN A 66 -11.55 11.52 14.95
C ASN A 66 -12.81 10.73 14.67
N VAL A 67 -12.67 9.43 14.41
CA VAL A 67 -13.79 8.51 14.18
C VAL A 67 -13.64 7.33 15.11
N ASP A 68 -14.71 7.01 15.82
CA ASP A 68 -14.84 5.80 16.62
C ASP A 68 -15.99 4.98 16.03
N MET A 69 -15.63 3.95 15.27
CA MET A 69 -16.55 3.02 14.65
C MET A 69 -16.78 1.85 15.60
N LYS A 70 -17.97 1.78 16.20
CA LYS A 70 -18.37 0.70 17.11
C LYS A 70 -18.98 -0.49 16.40
N GLN A 71 -19.57 -0.28 15.22
CA GLN A 71 -20.19 -1.34 14.44
C GLN A 71 -20.34 -0.92 12.99
N MET A 72 -19.83 -1.72 12.06
CA MET A 72 -20.11 -1.59 10.64
C MET A 72 -20.41 -2.96 10.04
N GLU A 73 -21.65 -3.15 9.61
CA GLU A 73 -22.21 -4.42 9.14
C GLU A 73 -22.04 -4.57 7.63
N LEU A 74 -20.80 -4.78 7.16
CA LEU A 74 -20.46 -4.80 5.73
C LEU A 74 -21.32 -5.78 4.91
N TYR A 75 -21.63 -6.95 5.45
CA TYR A 75 -22.45 -7.95 4.76
C TYR A 75 -23.91 -7.48 4.62
N LYS A 76 -24.50 -6.95 5.71
CA LYS A 76 -25.88 -6.44 5.67
C LYS A 76 -26.01 -5.22 4.75
N MET A 77 -24.94 -4.44 4.59
CA MET A 77 -24.86 -3.33 3.62
C MET A 77 -24.64 -3.80 2.18
N GLY A 78 -24.39 -5.08 1.93
CA GLY A 78 -24.08 -5.62 0.60
C GLY A 78 -22.70 -5.24 0.07
N ILE A 79 -21.77 -4.82 0.94
CA ILE A 79 -20.38 -4.45 0.57
C ILE A 79 -19.53 -5.72 0.38
N VAL A 80 -19.76 -6.74 1.20
CA VAL A 80 -19.09 -8.03 1.10
C VAL A 80 -20.09 -9.14 0.81
N SER A 81 -19.68 -10.13 0.02
CA SER A 81 -20.56 -11.23 -0.43
C SER A 81 -20.82 -12.29 0.64
N HIS A 82 -19.99 -12.37 1.67
CA HIS A 82 -20.09 -13.37 2.74
C HIS A 82 -20.16 -12.70 4.11
N PRO A 83 -20.91 -13.26 5.08
CA PRO A 83 -20.93 -12.76 6.45
C PRO A 83 -19.54 -12.77 7.08
N LEU A 84 -19.18 -11.69 7.78
CA LEU A 84 -17.98 -11.64 8.62
C LEU A 84 -18.26 -12.22 10.00
N LYS A 85 -17.21 -12.67 10.70
CA LYS A 85 -17.33 -13.24 12.05
C LYS A 85 -17.85 -12.23 13.07
N SER A 86 -17.50 -10.97 12.90
CA SER A 86 -18.00 -9.85 13.71
C SER A 86 -18.16 -8.60 12.85
N PRO A 87 -18.95 -7.61 13.28
CA PRO A 87 -18.96 -6.30 12.65
C PRO A 87 -17.58 -5.65 12.66
N VAL A 88 -17.36 -4.75 11.70
CA VAL A 88 -16.10 -4.00 11.60
C VAL A 88 -16.07 -2.89 12.65
N VAL A 89 -14.99 -2.85 13.42
CA VAL A 89 -14.73 -1.90 14.51
C VAL A 89 -13.34 -1.29 14.30
N PHE A 90 -13.24 0.02 14.37
CA PHE A 90 -11.96 0.72 14.27
C PHE A 90 -12.02 2.11 14.90
N THR A 91 -10.85 2.63 15.27
CA THR A 91 -10.66 4.06 15.52
C THR A 91 -9.79 4.65 14.41
N LEU A 92 -10.09 5.88 14.02
CA LEU A 92 -9.31 6.63 13.04
C LEU A 92 -9.08 8.04 13.57
N GLU A 93 -7.84 8.50 13.50
CA GLU A 93 -7.46 9.86 13.82
C GLU A 93 -6.71 10.43 12.61
N ALA A 94 -7.17 11.55 12.08
CA ALA A 94 -6.52 12.27 11.01
C ALA A 94 -6.29 13.72 11.42
N GLU A 95 -5.08 14.21 11.18
CA GLU A 95 -4.67 15.58 11.44
C GLU A 95 -3.96 16.12 10.21
N ALA A 96 -4.35 17.32 9.78
CA ALA A 96 -3.66 18.08 8.75
C ALA A 96 -3.32 19.46 9.29
N LEU A 97 -2.02 19.68 9.45
CA LEU A 97 -1.38 20.91 9.88
C LEU A 97 -0.49 21.45 8.76
N ARG A 98 -0.13 22.72 8.88
CA ARG A 98 0.62 23.48 7.86
C ARG A 98 1.94 22.86 7.41
N ASP A 99 2.50 21.97 8.22
CA ASP A 99 3.76 21.29 7.95
C ASP A 99 3.64 19.76 8.00
N SER A 100 2.46 19.23 8.31
CA SER A 100 2.29 17.79 8.51
C SER A 100 0.87 17.27 8.30
N VAL A 101 0.78 16.15 7.59
CA VAL A 101 -0.43 15.32 7.54
C VAL A 101 -0.14 14.04 8.31
N LYS A 102 -1.03 13.63 9.19
CA LYS A 102 -0.96 12.39 9.94
C LYS A 102 -2.29 11.67 9.85
N VAL A 103 -2.24 10.36 9.64
CA VAL A 103 -3.41 9.49 9.76
C VAL A 103 -3.00 8.28 10.58
N SER A 104 -3.77 7.95 11.60
CA SER A 104 -3.63 6.72 12.36
C SER A 104 -4.96 5.99 12.38
N MET A 105 -4.93 4.67 12.27
CA MET A 105 -6.11 3.84 12.36
C MET A 105 -5.77 2.55 13.07
N VAL A 106 -6.63 2.16 14.02
CA VAL A 106 -6.51 0.90 14.77
C VAL A 106 -7.79 0.10 14.62
N ALA A 107 -7.67 -1.17 14.26
CA ALA A 107 -8.80 -2.08 14.10
C ALA A 107 -8.42 -3.47 14.62
N GLY A 108 -8.76 -3.77 15.89
CA GLY A 108 -8.23 -4.95 16.57
C GLY A 108 -6.71 -4.86 16.70
N ASP A 109 -5.98 -5.85 16.16
CA ASP A 109 -4.51 -5.86 16.11
C ASP A 109 -3.89 -5.20 14.86
N VAL A 110 -4.72 -4.63 13.97
CA VAL A 110 -4.24 -3.77 12.87
C VAL A 110 -3.86 -2.40 13.41
N ASN A 111 -2.67 -1.93 13.04
CA ASN A 111 -2.20 -0.57 13.24
C ASN A 111 -1.69 -0.01 11.91
N PHE A 112 -2.38 1.02 11.42
CA PHE A 112 -2.01 1.81 10.26
C PHE A 112 -1.53 3.18 10.72
N ARG A 113 -0.41 3.65 10.20
CA ARG A 113 0.11 5.01 10.42
C ARG A 113 0.67 5.59 9.14
N PHE A 114 0.19 6.75 8.77
CA PHE A 114 0.70 7.58 7.69
C PHE A 114 1.18 8.92 8.25
N ARG A 115 2.29 9.43 7.73
CA ARG A 115 2.79 10.77 8.04
C ARG A 115 3.43 11.40 6.81
N ALA A 116 3.11 12.66 6.53
CA ALA A 116 3.81 13.49 5.57
C ALA A 116 4.34 14.77 6.22
N ARG A 117 5.40 15.35 5.66
CA ARG A 117 5.97 16.66 6.02
C ARG A 117 5.59 17.71 4.97
N ASN A 118 4.29 17.84 4.74
CA ASN A 118 3.68 18.68 3.72
C ASN A 118 2.28 19.05 4.19
N THR A 119 1.75 20.15 3.67
CA THR A 119 0.30 20.43 3.69
C THR A 119 -0.45 19.35 2.91
N ILE A 120 -1.77 19.22 3.10
CA ILE A 120 -2.58 18.30 2.25
C ILE A 120 -2.40 18.68 0.78
N GLU A 121 -2.49 19.96 0.46
CA GLU A 121 -2.40 20.48 -0.91
C GLU A 121 -1.05 20.15 -1.55
N GLN A 122 0.06 20.40 -0.84
CA GLN A 122 1.40 20.06 -1.31
C GLN A 122 1.58 18.56 -1.50
N LEU A 123 1.02 17.74 -0.60
CA LEU A 123 1.10 16.29 -0.72
C LEU A 123 0.39 15.81 -1.99
N ILE A 124 -0.83 16.30 -2.26
CA ILE A 124 -1.60 15.96 -3.47
C ILE A 124 -0.87 16.48 -4.72
N GLY A 125 -0.46 17.74 -4.73
CA GLY A 125 0.24 18.38 -5.84
C GLY A 125 1.53 17.66 -6.22
N LYS A 126 2.41 17.40 -5.24
CA LYS A 126 3.66 16.65 -5.48
C LYS A 126 3.41 15.22 -5.95
N SER A 127 2.39 14.56 -5.42
CA SER A 127 2.04 13.20 -5.86
C SER A 127 1.58 13.20 -7.32
N ALA A 128 0.78 14.18 -7.73
CA ALA A 128 0.36 14.34 -9.13
C ALA A 128 1.53 14.67 -10.06
N GLU A 129 2.43 15.58 -9.65
CA GLU A 129 3.66 15.91 -10.39
C GLU A 129 4.57 14.70 -10.57
N MET A 130 4.81 13.93 -9.50
CA MET A 130 5.59 12.69 -9.54
C MET A 130 5.02 11.71 -10.58
N VAL A 131 3.69 11.51 -10.57
CA VAL A 131 3.02 10.62 -11.54
C VAL A 131 3.22 11.13 -12.98
N ASN A 132 3.11 12.45 -13.20
CA ASN A 132 3.34 13.04 -14.52
C ASN A 132 4.79 12.85 -15.01
N VAL A 133 5.78 13.06 -14.14
CA VAL A 133 7.20 12.85 -14.44
C VAL A 133 7.46 11.38 -14.79
N LEU A 134 6.96 10.45 -13.98
CA LEU A 134 7.08 9.02 -14.25
C LEU A 134 6.41 8.63 -15.58
N ARG A 135 5.21 9.13 -15.86
CA ARG A 135 4.49 8.85 -17.10
C ARG A 135 5.27 9.31 -18.33
N ASN A 136 5.81 10.53 -18.30
CA ASN A 136 6.59 11.08 -19.41
C ASN A 136 7.88 10.26 -19.64
N GLN A 137 8.57 9.92 -18.55
CA GLN A 137 9.77 9.09 -18.60
C GLN A 137 9.52 7.68 -19.15
N ILE A 138 8.42 7.03 -18.76
CA ILE A 138 8.01 5.73 -19.32
C ILE A 138 7.74 5.86 -20.82
N LYS A 139 7.03 6.91 -21.25
CA LYS A 139 6.76 7.18 -22.68
C LYS A 139 8.05 7.35 -23.47
N ASP A 140 9.03 8.03 -22.90
CA ASP A 140 10.33 8.31 -23.52
C ASP A 140 11.33 7.14 -23.39
N LYS A 141 10.91 6.01 -22.79
CA LYS A 141 11.74 4.81 -22.54
C LYS A 141 13.04 5.13 -21.80
N LYS A 142 13.03 6.15 -20.93
CA LYS A 142 14.16 6.62 -20.14
C LYS A 142 13.72 6.82 -18.71
N LEU A 143 14.43 6.25 -17.75
CA LEU A 143 14.12 6.43 -16.33
C LEU A 143 15.21 7.25 -15.62
N ASP A 144 15.03 8.58 -15.57
CA ASP A 144 15.89 9.48 -14.81
C ASP A 144 15.46 9.48 -13.34
N HIS A 145 16.11 8.61 -12.57
CA HIS A 145 15.84 8.43 -11.14
C HIS A 145 16.16 9.66 -10.31
N LYS A 146 17.12 10.49 -10.74
CA LYS A 146 17.46 11.74 -10.06
C LYS A 146 16.32 12.75 -10.23
N GLU A 147 15.73 12.83 -11.41
CA GLU A 147 14.56 13.66 -11.67
C GLU A 147 13.34 13.17 -10.88
N ILE A 148 12.98 11.89 -10.97
CA ILE A 148 11.84 11.30 -10.22
C ILE A 148 11.95 11.65 -8.73
N ARG A 149 13.16 11.52 -8.15
CA ARG A 149 13.40 11.77 -6.74
C ARG A 149 13.05 13.20 -6.31
N ARG A 150 13.25 14.20 -7.17
CA ARG A 150 12.97 15.62 -6.86
C ARG A 150 11.49 15.87 -6.62
N PHE A 151 10.63 15.09 -7.27
CA PHE A 151 9.17 15.23 -7.20
C PHE A 151 8.54 14.32 -6.14
N LEU A 152 9.33 13.51 -5.42
CA LEU A 152 8.79 12.68 -4.35
C LEU A 152 8.18 13.57 -3.25
N PRO A 153 6.98 13.21 -2.74
CA PRO A 153 6.50 13.80 -1.49
C PRO A 153 7.45 13.41 -0.35
N SER A 154 7.38 14.10 0.78
CA SER A 154 8.07 13.67 2.01
C SER A 154 7.07 12.93 2.89
N ALA A 155 6.88 11.63 2.64
CA ALA A 155 5.83 10.83 3.27
C ALA A 155 6.30 9.43 3.68
N GLY A 156 5.67 8.88 4.71
CA GLY A 156 5.90 7.55 5.21
C GLY A 156 4.61 6.87 5.64
N LEU A 157 4.54 5.57 5.41
CA LEU A 157 3.44 4.69 5.74
C LEU A 157 3.97 3.45 6.46
N VAL A 158 3.29 3.04 7.52
CA VAL A 158 3.52 1.78 8.22
C VAL A 158 2.18 1.09 8.48
N VAL A 159 2.11 -0.20 8.15
CA VAL A 159 0.98 -1.07 8.48
C VAL A 159 1.50 -2.31 9.19
N ARG A 160 0.86 -2.68 10.30
CA ARG A 160 1.09 -3.95 10.99
C ARG A 160 -0.25 -4.59 11.27
N ALA A 161 -0.35 -5.90 11.05
CA ALA A 161 -1.56 -6.66 11.35
C ALA A 161 -1.19 -8.06 11.83
N GLY A 162 -1.94 -8.57 12.80
CA GLY A 162 -1.94 -9.97 13.19
C GLY A 162 -3.17 -10.68 12.64
N THR A 163 -3.79 -11.54 13.44
CA THR A 163 -4.95 -12.35 13.05
C THR A 163 -6.26 -11.83 13.60
N ASN A 164 -6.23 -10.97 14.62
CA ASN A 164 -7.42 -10.49 15.30
C ASN A 164 -7.81 -9.10 14.80
N ASN A 165 -8.26 -9.01 13.56
CA ASN A 165 -8.68 -7.77 12.93
C ASN A 165 -9.68 -8.00 11.78
N PRO A 166 -10.45 -6.96 11.38
CA PRO A 166 -11.42 -7.08 10.30
C PRO A 166 -10.84 -7.51 8.95
N PHE A 167 -9.59 -7.12 8.65
CA PHE A 167 -8.95 -7.49 7.39
C PHE A 167 -8.65 -9.00 7.32
N ASN A 168 -8.17 -9.61 8.40
CA ASN A 168 -8.00 -11.06 8.47
C ASN A 168 -9.34 -11.80 8.38
N GLN A 169 -10.41 -11.32 9.04
CA GLN A 169 -11.75 -11.93 8.92
C GLN A 169 -12.26 -11.94 7.47
N PHE A 170 -12.02 -10.85 6.73
CA PHE A 170 -12.37 -10.77 5.32
C PHE A 170 -11.54 -11.73 4.45
N LEU A 171 -10.25 -11.91 4.75
CA LEU A 171 -9.43 -12.89 4.03
C LEU A 171 -9.86 -14.32 4.33
N GLU A 172 -10.24 -14.61 5.58
CA GLU A 172 -10.70 -15.94 5.99
C GLU A 172 -11.96 -16.38 5.25
N SER A 173 -12.87 -15.46 4.91
CA SER A 173 -14.05 -15.79 4.08
C SER A 173 -13.68 -16.21 2.64
N ASN A 174 -12.41 -16.04 2.24
CA ASN A 174 -11.86 -16.41 0.95
C ASN A 174 -10.74 -17.47 1.07
N ASN A 175 -10.72 -18.24 2.17
CA ASN A 175 -9.70 -19.26 2.46
C ASN A 175 -8.25 -18.75 2.51
N ILE A 176 -8.07 -17.46 2.81
CA ILE A 176 -6.76 -16.83 2.97
C ILE A 176 -6.56 -16.52 4.45
N SER A 177 -5.38 -16.84 4.98
CA SER A 177 -4.98 -16.44 6.34
C SER A 177 -3.49 -16.18 6.42
N TYR A 178 -3.06 -15.39 7.39
CA TYR A 178 -1.65 -15.11 7.65
C TYR A 178 -1.44 -14.96 9.15
N LYS A 179 -0.20 -15.09 9.65
CA LYS A 179 0.12 -14.85 11.07
C LYS A 179 0.47 -13.39 11.33
N ARG A 180 1.25 -12.78 10.43
CA ARG A 180 1.70 -11.40 10.56
C ARG A 180 1.84 -10.74 9.19
N LEU A 181 1.33 -9.54 9.06
CA LEU A 181 1.58 -8.64 7.94
C LEU A 181 2.34 -7.43 8.46
N THR A 182 3.41 -7.04 7.76
CA THR A 182 4.12 -5.79 8.01
C THR A 182 4.42 -5.11 6.68
N VAL A 183 4.04 -3.84 6.59
CA VAL A 183 4.34 -2.97 5.46
C VAL A 183 5.00 -1.70 6.00
N GLY A 184 6.09 -1.29 5.38
CA GLY A 184 6.74 0.00 5.62
C GLY A 184 7.11 0.61 4.29
N PHE A 185 6.73 1.85 4.06
CA PHE A 185 7.05 2.59 2.84
C PHE A 185 7.42 4.02 3.18
N VAL A 186 8.48 4.53 2.58
CA VAL A 186 8.94 5.92 2.73
C VAL A 186 9.33 6.43 1.35
N ALA A 187 8.87 7.62 1.03
CA ALA A 187 9.32 8.40 -0.12
C ALA A 187 9.75 9.77 0.39
N THR A 188 10.97 10.18 0.05
CA THR A 188 11.46 11.54 0.31
C THR A 188 12.46 11.95 -0.77
N PRO A 189 12.62 13.25 -1.06
CA PRO A 189 13.66 13.70 -1.99
C PRO A 189 15.09 13.36 -1.56
N SER A 190 15.36 13.15 -0.26
CA SER A 190 16.69 12.88 0.28
C SER A 190 17.06 11.39 0.38
N LEU A 191 16.08 10.50 0.57
CA LEU A 191 16.31 9.05 0.59
C LEU A 191 15.91 8.34 -0.70
N GLY A 192 14.98 8.91 -1.48
CA GLY A 192 14.30 8.19 -2.56
C GLY A 192 13.14 7.33 -2.04
N ILE A 193 12.72 6.35 -2.83
CA ILE A 193 11.65 5.41 -2.49
C ILE A 193 12.23 4.19 -1.77
N ASN A 194 11.71 3.86 -0.59
CA ASN A 194 12.10 2.69 0.18
C ASN A 194 10.86 1.98 0.69
N GLY A 195 10.65 0.74 0.27
CA GLY A 195 9.52 -0.10 0.64
C GLY A 195 9.96 -1.45 1.17
N ARG A 196 9.24 -1.96 2.16
CA ARG A 196 9.35 -3.33 2.65
C ARG A 196 7.97 -3.87 2.98
N LEU A 197 7.69 -5.07 2.50
CA LEU A 197 6.52 -5.85 2.87
C LEU A 197 6.98 -7.23 3.30
N SER A 198 6.36 -7.77 4.34
CA SER A 198 6.51 -9.16 4.74
C SER A 198 5.19 -9.73 5.23
N ILE A 199 4.88 -10.94 4.78
CA ILE A 199 3.75 -11.74 5.24
C ILE A 199 4.32 -13.04 5.80
N GLU A 200 4.04 -13.32 7.07
CA GLU A 200 4.46 -14.53 7.76
C GLU A 200 3.33 -15.55 7.80
N ALA A 201 3.65 -16.82 7.55
CA ALA A 201 2.73 -17.96 7.57
C ALA A 201 1.45 -17.72 6.75
N LEU A 202 1.62 -17.27 5.51
CA LEU A 202 0.52 -17.10 4.56
C LEU A 202 -0.02 -18.47 4.14
N LYS A 203 -1.32 -18.66 4.26
CA LYS A 203 -2.04 -19.84 3.80
C LYS A 203 -3.12 -19.41 2.81
N ILE A 204 -3.17 -20.08 1.66
CA ILE A 204 -4.20 -19.90 0.63
C ILE A 204 -4.68 -21.30 0.27
N ASP A 205 -5.90 -21.66 0.66
CA ASP A 205 -6.42 -23.03 0.55
C ASP A 205 -5.45 -24.07 1.17
N THR A 206 -4.78 -24.86 0.33
CA THR A 206 -3.78 -25.87 0.72
C THR A 206 -2.34 -25.35 0.66
N LEU A 207 -2.09 -24.23 -0.04
CA LEU A 207 -0.78 -23.62 -0.14
C LEU A 207 -0.39 -22.99 1.20
N ARG A 208 0.84 -23.25 1.65
CA ARG A 208 1.41 -22.64 2.86
C ARG A 208 2.80 -22.09 2.59
N LEU A 209 2.93 -20.78 2.75
CA LEU A 209 4.18 -20.04 2.60
C LEU A 209 4.63 -19.50 3.96
N ASP A 210 5.86 -19.81 4.39
CA ASP A 210 6.31 -19.35 5.71
C ASP A 210 6.63 -17.87 5.73
N THR A 211 7.24 -17.35 4.67
CA THR A 211 7.51 -15.92 4.53
C THR A 211 7.45 -15.52 3.07
N LEU A 212 6.55 -14.60 2.76
CA LEU A 212 6.55 -13.82 1.52
C LEU A 212 7.11 -12.44 1.83
N PHE A 213 8.02 -11.93 1.01
CA PHE A 213 8.59 -10.60 1.20
C PHE A 213 8.70 -9.82 -0.12
N LEU A 214 8.73 -8.51 0.02
CA LEU A 214 9.04 -7.56 -1.04
C LEU A 214 9.90 -6.43 -0.46
N VAL A 215 10.94 -6.04 -1.18
CA VAL A 215 11.81 -4.91 -0.86
C VAL A 215 11.93 -4.04 -2.11
N ILE A 216 11.71 -2.73 -1.95
CA ILE A 216 11.84 -1.73 -3.00
C ILE A 216 12.84 -0.69 -2.50
N ARG A 217 13.82 -0.34 -3.32
CA ARG A 217 14.80 0.71 -3.04
C ARG A 217 15.05 1.52 -4.29
N GLN A 218 15.02 2.82 -4.19
CA GLN A 218 15.31 3.73 -5.28
C GLN A 218 16.24 4.83 -4.81
N ASP A 219 17.25 5.12 -5.61
CA ASP A 219 18.22 6.17 -5.36
C ASP A 219 18.53 7.00 -6.61
N THR A 220 19.66 7.70 -6.57
CA THR A 220 20.39 8.31 -7.69
C THR A 220 20.28 7.66 -9.07
N ALA A 221 20.55 6.36 -9.07
CA ALA A 221 21.08 5.61 -10.19
C ALA A 221 20.12 4.51 -10.63
N CYS A 222 19.38 3.92 -9.70
CA CYS A 222 18.49 2.81 -10.02
C CYS A 222 17.25 2.73 -9.11
N LEU A 223 16.30 1.92 -9.56
CA LEU A 223 15.22 1.31 -8.78
C LEU A 223 15.49 -0.19 -8.69
N SER A 224 15.74 -0.69 -7.48
CA SER A 224 15.88 -2.11 -7.17
C SER A 224 14.60 -2.63 -6.51
N ILE A 225 14.10 -3.76 -7.00
CA ILE A 225 12.92 -4.46 -6.49
C ILE A 225 13.32 -5.91 -6.26
N ARG A 226 13.12 -6.41 -5.04
CA ARG A 226 13.35 -7.82 -4.71
C ARG A 226 12.13 -8.40 -4.03
N GLY A 227 11.48 -9.34 -4.69
CA GLY A 227 10.39 -10.14 -4.13
C GLY A 227 10.83 -11.58 -3.92
N GLY A 228 10.23 -12.27 -2.98
CA GLY A 228 10.52 -13.69 -2.81
C GLY A 228 9.70 -14.40 -1.75
N ILE A 229 9.88 -15.72 -1.76
CA ILE A 229 9.27 -16.66 -0.83
C ILE A 229 10.41 -17.43 -0.17
N THR A 230 10.27 -17.66 1.12
CA THR A 230 11.13 -18.57 1.88
C THR A 230 10.24 -19.52 2.67
N ASN A 231 10.25 -20.79 2.30
CA ASN A 231 9.75 -21.88 3.13
C ASN A 231 10.94 -22.52 3.83
N ASN A 232 10.90 -22.49 5.16
CA ASN A 232 11.98 -23.01 5.99
C ASN A 232 11.84 -24.52 6.21
N LYS A 233 12.86 -25.11 6.85
CA LYS A 233 12.95 -26.56 7.13
C LYS A 233 11.80 -27.16 7.95
N TYR A 234 10.95 -26.33 8.55
CA TYR A 234 9.79 -26.75 9.33
C TYR A 234 8.47 -26.64 8.54
N ASN A 235 8.51 -26.24 7.26
CA ASN A 235 7.33 -26.20 6.41
C ASN A 235 6.87 -27.64 6.09
N PRO A 236 5.58 -27.98 6.29
CA PRO A 236 5.10 -29.36 6.15
C PRO A 236 4.91 -29.80 4.68
N HIS A 237 4.96 -28.89 3.71
CA HIS A 237 4.68 -29.21 2.30
C HIS A 237 5.95 -29.19 1.44
N LEU A 238 6.64 -28.05 1.39
CA LEU A 238 7.80 -27.89 0.53
C LEU A 238 8.78 -26.88 1.15
N VAL A 239 10.04 -27.29 1.27
CA VAL A 239 11.14 -26.42 1.70
C VAL A 239 11.85 -25.89 0.46
N PHE A 240 11.82 -24.58 0.27
CA PHE A 240 12.46 -23.92 -0.86
C PHE A 240 12.65 -22.43 -0.61
N LYS A 241 13.51 -21.81 -1.40
CA LYS A 241 13.59 -20.36 -1.54
C LYS A 241 13.40 -20.00 -2.99
N SER A 242 12.62 -18.96 -3.25
CA SER A 242 12.52 -18.39 -4.58
C SER A 242 12.54 -16.88 -4.48
N SER A 243 13.22 -16.22 -5.40
CA SER A 243 13.20 -14.77 -5.47
C SER A 243 13.26 -14.26 -6.89
N ILE A 244 12.65 -13.09 -7.09
CA ILE A 244 12.74 -12.29 -8.28
C ILE A 244 13.42 -10.97 -7.91
N THR A 245 14.48 -10.60 -8.63
CA THR A 245 15.20 -9.35 -8.43
C THR A 245 15.16 -8.56 -9.73
N GLY A 246 14.58 -7.38 -9.68
CA GLY A 246 14.58 -6.43 -10.78
C GLY A 246 15.43 -5.22 -10.44
N GLU A 247 16.20 -4.74 -11.40
CA GLU A 247 16.90 -3.47 -11.31
C GLU A 247 16.60 -2.65 -12.56
N ILE A 248 16.09 -1.44 -12.38
CA ILE A 248 15.84 -0.52 -13.48
C ILE A 248 16.82 0.63 -13.32
N ARG A 249 17.63 0.86 -14.34
CA ARG A 249 18.56 1.99 -14.47
C ARG A 249 18.06 2.92 -15.57
N SER A 250 18.75 4.03 -15.79
CA SER A 250 18.32 4.99 -16.80
C SER A 250 18.32 4.46 -18.23
N ASN A 251 19.20 3.52 -18.56
CA ASN A 251 19.41 3.03 -19.93
C ASN A 251 19.23 1.51 -20.08
N ASP A 252 19.02 0.78 -18.99
CA ASP A 252 18.76 -0.64 -19.02
C ASP A 252 17.91 -1.11 -17.84
N ALA A 253 17.37 -2.31 -17.96
CA ALA A 253 16.67 -2.98 -16.88
C ALA A 253 17.10 -4.44 -16.82
N GLU A 254 17.23 -4.99 -15.63
CA GLU A 254 17.54 -6.39 -15.39
C GLU A 254 16.41 -7.03 -14.60
N LEU A 255 16.16 -8.30 -14.92
CA LEU A 255 15.28 -9.16 -14.15
C LEU A 255 15.96 -10.50 -13.95
N MET A 256 16.06 -10.95 -12.71
CA MET A 256 16.72 -12.18 -12.29
C MET A 256 15.76 -13.05 -11.50
N LEU A 257 15.69 -14.32 -11.85
CA LEU A 257 14.97 -15.37 -11.12
C LEU A 257 15.97 -16.29 -10.43
N ASP A 258 15.71 -16.57 -9.17
CA ASP A 258 16.50 -17.49 -8.34
C ASP A 258 15.56 -18.49 -7.66
N TYR A 259 15.94 -19.76 -7.67
CA TYR A 259 15.27 -20.84 -6.94
C TYR A 259 16.30 -21.80 -6.34
N GLU A 260 16.11 -22.13 -5.07
CA GLU A 260 16.89 -23.11 -4.31
C GLU A 260 15.96 -24.13 -3.66
N ASN A 261 16.31 -25.42 -3.74
CA ASN A 261 15.57 -26.50 -3.09
C ASN A 261 15.93 -26.63 -1.59
N GLU A 262 15.38 -27.65 -0.93
CA GLU A 262 15.64 -27.97 0.48
C GLU A 262 17.14 -28.13 0.82
N LYS A 263 17.92 -28.70 -0.11
CA LYS A 263 19.37 -28.94 0.06
C LYS A 263 20.21 -27.68 -0.17
N GLY A 264 19.59 -26.57 -0.57
CA GLY A 264 20.29 -25.37 -1.02
C GLY A 264 20.88 -25.50 -2.42
N GLU A 265 20.50 -26.52 -3.19
CA GLU A 265 20.93 -26.68 -4.57
C GLU A 265 20.17 -25.67 -5.44
N LYS A 266 20.90 -24.89 -6.24
CA LYS A 266 20.32 -23.93 -7.18
C LYS A 266 19.62 -24.70 -8.29
N GLY A 267 18.30 -24.53 -8.40
CA GLY A 267 17.49 -25.13 -9.46
C GLY A 267 17.23 -24.16 -10.61
N VAL A 268 17.14 -22.86 -10.31
CA VAL A 268 17.01 -21.79 -11.30
C VAL A 268 17.94 -20.64 -10.92
N LEU A 269 18.70 -20.17 -11.90
CA LEU A 269 19.41 -18.89 -11.91
C LEU A 269 19.38 -18.40 -13.35
N LEU A 270 18.40 -17.57 -13.66
CA LEU A 270 18.19 -17.09 -15.02
C LEU A 270 17.55 -15.72 -15.01
N GLY A 271 17.98 -14.88 -15.92
CA GLY A 271 17.45 -13.54 -16.06
C GLY A 271 17.68 -12.97 -17.44
N VAL A 272 17.30 -11.71 -17.57
CA VAL A 272 17.40 -10.93 -18.79
C VAL A 272 17.82 -9.51 -18.47
N ASN A 273 18.79 -8.98 -19.23
CA ASN A 273 19.06 -7.56 -19.34
C ASN A 273 18.35 -7.02 -20.59
N VAL A 274 17.61 -5.93 -20.42
CA VAL A 274 16.80 -5.26 -21.42
C VAL A 274 17.39 -3.87 -21.67
N ARG A 275 17.69 -3.56 -22.93
CA ARG A 275 18.20 -2.25 -23.35
C ARG A 275 17.35 -1.66 -24.47
N PRO A 276 17.02 -0.36 -24.44
CA PRO A 276 16.46 0.33 -25.60
C PRO A 276 17.39 0.22 -26.82
N SER A 277 16.82 0.11 -28.01
CA SER A 277 17.55 0.06 -29.28
C SER A 277 17.25 1.29 -30.14
N MET A 278 18.23 1.71 -30.96
CA MET A 278 18.18 2.90 -31.84
C MET A 278 16.97 2.95 -32.79
N ARG A 279 16.35 1.79 -33.10
CA ARG A 279 15.19 1.69 -34.03
C ARG A 279 13.86 1.48 -33.31
N ASN A 280 13.69 2.08 -32.13
CA ASN A 280 12.48 1.98 -31.32
C ASN A 280 12.15 0.58 -30.75
N GLY A 281 13.04 -0.40 -30.97
CA GLY A 281 12.94 -1.75 -30.43
C GLY A 281 13.65 -1.94 -29.08
N VAL A 282 13.67 -3.17 -28.57
CA VAL A 282 14.39 -3.57 -27.36
C VAL A 282 15.39 -4.69 -27.68
N ARG A 283 16.53 -4.66 -26.99
CA ARG A 283 17.53 -5.72 -27.01
C ARG A 283 17.49 -6.46 -25.68
N LEU A 284 17.27 -7.76 -25.75
CA LEU A 284 17.28 -8.69 -24.64
C LEU A 284 18.59 -9.48 -24.67
N THR A 285 19.28 -9.57 -23.54
CA THR A 285 20.46 -10.43 -23.35
C THR A 285 20.19 -11.32 -22.15
N PHE A 286 20.32 -12.64 -22.32
CA PHE A 286 20.14 -13.56 -21.20
C PHE A 286 21.34 -13.48 -20.24
N ILE A 287 21.06 -13.58 -18.94
CA ILE A 287 22.05 -13.49 -17.86
C ILE A 287 21.75 -14.54 -16.78
N PRO A 288 22.75 -14.99 -15.99
CA PRO A 288 24.18 -14.72 -16.16
C PRO A 288 24.75 -15.59 -17.30
N GLU A 289 26.04 -15.45 -17.59
CA GLU A 289 26.75 -16.25 -18.61
C GLU A 289 26.67 -17.76 -18.34
N GLU A 290 26.71 -18.15 -17.05
CA GLU A 290 26.49 -19.52 -16.59
C GLU A 290 25.14 -19.64 -15.87
N PRO A 291 24.00 -19.70 -16.59
CA PRO A 291 22.71 -19.85 -15.96
C PRO A 291 22.54 -21.26 -15.39
N VAL A 292 21.58 -21.38 -14.47
CA VAL A 292 21.12 -22.67 -13.96
C VAL A 292 19.66 -22.84 -14.35
N VAL A 293 19.31 -23.95 -14.99
CA VAL A 293 17.92 -24.30 -15.31
C VAL A 293 17.71 -25.77 -14.99
N ALA A 294 16.67 -26.08 -14.22
CA ALA A 294 16.37 -27.44 -13.76
C ALA A 294 17.60 -28.14 -13.13
N PHE A 295 18.30 -27.42 -12.24
CA PHE A 295 19.49 -27.90 -11.51
C PHE A 295 20.71 -28.22 -12.40
N ARG A 296 20.70 -27.81 -13.66
CA ARG A 296 21.83 -27.98 -14.59
C ARG A 296 22.43 -26.63 -14.94
N LYS A 297 23.76 -26.57 -14.90
CA LYS A 297 24.51 -25.42 -15.41
C LYS A 297 24.54 -25.47 -16.93
N PHE A 298 24.32 -24.33 -17.55
CA PHE A 298 24.55 -24.12 -18.97
C PHE A 298 25.58 -23.02 -19.15
N HIS A 299 26.01 -22.79 -20.38
CA HIS A 299 26.86 -21.67 -20.75
C HIS A 299 26.21 -21.00 -21.96
N PHE A 300 25.93 -19.69 -21.86
CA PHE A 300 25.43 -18.94 -22.99
C PHE A 300 26.59 -18.53 -23.91
N ASN A 301 26.46 -18.83 -25.20
CA ASN A 301 27.40 -18.32 -26.19
C ASN A 301 27.33 -16.78 -26.26
N GLU A 302 28.41 -16.13 -26.72
CA GLU A 302 28.55 -14.67 -26.82
C GLU A 302 27.42 -13.96 -27.61
N HIS A 303 26.66 -14.71 -28.42
CA HIS A 303 25.57 -14.25 -29.27
C HIS A 303 24.16 -14.48 -28.68
N ASN A 304 24.02 -14.60 -27.36
CA ASN A 304 22.75 -14.86 -26.65
C ASN A 304 21.80 -13.63 -26.58
N ARG A 305 21.52 -13.01 -27.73
CA ARG A 305 20.78 -11.74 -27.83
C ARG A 305 19.55 -11.87 -28.71
N VAL A 306 18.42 -11.36 -28.23
CA VAL A 306 17.17 -11.24 -29.00
C VAL A 306 16.87 -9.75 -29.22
N SER A 307 16.54 -9.36 -30.44
CA SER A 307 16.10 -8.00 -30.75
C SER A 307 14.65 -8.01 -31.17
N ILE A 308 13.81 -7.27 -30.47
CA ILE A 308 12.38 -7.11 -30.78
C ILE A 308 12.20 -5.70 -31.32
N ARG A 309 11.52 -5.55 -32.46
CA ARG A 309 11.23 -4.25 -33.09
C ARG A 309 9.80 -3.84 -32.78
#